data_AF-A0AA36HE10-F1
#
_entry.id   AF-A0AA36HE10-F1
#
_cell.length_a   1.000
_cell.length_b   1.000
_cell.length_c   1.000
_cell.angle_alpha   90.00
_cell.angle_beta   90.00
_cell.angle_gamma   90.00
#
_symmetry.space_group_name_H-M   'P 1'
#
loop_
_entity.id
_entity.type
_entity.pdbx_description
1 polymer ?
#
loop_
_entity_poly.entity_id
_entity_poly.type
_entity_poly.pdbx_seq_one_letter_code
_entity_poly.pdbx_strand_id
1 'polypeptide(L)' 'MTGFRIPSLHHYDTHPKIAYQTLNAVNGPLLVVDDVKFPVYGGVVRIKMRDGRTRIGQILETHGNKAIIQEL' A
#
# COMPACT_ATOMS: atom_id res chain seq x y z
N MET A 1 -13.27 22.23 -41.75
CA MET A 1 -13.98 21.86 -40.50
C MET A 1 -13.17 20.76 -39.83
N THR A 2 -12.17 21.13 -39.04
CA THR A 2 -11.19 20.16 -38.51
C THR A 2 -11.56 19.86 -37.06
N GLY A 3 -11.93 18.60 -36.79
CA GLY A 3 -12.39 18.15 -35.48
C GLY A 3 -11.30 18.25 -34.42
N PHE A 4 -11.61 18.95 -33.32
CA PHE A 4 -10.72 19.08 -32.17
C PHE A 4 -10.83 17.82 -31.32
N ARG A 5 -9.82 16.95 -31.35
CA ARG A 5 -9.75 15.73 -30.54
C ARG A 5 -9.29 16.12 -29.13
N ILE A 6 -10.21 16.07 -28.16
CA ILE A 6 -9.90 16.23 -26.74
C ILE A 6 -8.97 15.08 -26.30
N PRO A 7 -7.76 15.35 -25.80
CA PRO A 7 -6.90 14.31 -25.25
C PRO A 7 -7.58 13.71 -24.00
N SER A 8 -7.54 12.38 -23.91
CA SER A 8 -8.14 11.58 -22.84
C SER A 8 -7.70 12.06 -21.45
N LEU A 9 -8.67 12.39 -20.60
CA LEU A 9 -8.47 12.76 -19.21
C LEU A 9 -7.78 11.59 -18.47
N HIS A 10 -6.49 11.73 -18.17
CA HIS A 10 -5.80 10.80 -17.29
C HIS A 10 -6.27 11.06 -15.85
N HIS A 11 -7.02 10.12 -15.26
CA HIS A 11 -7.32 10.15 -13.83
C HIS A 11 -6.02 9.92 -13.05
N TYR A 12 -5.48 10.97 -12.45
CA TYR A 12 -4.38 10.88 -11.51
C TYR A 12 -4.97 10.65 -10.11
N ASP A 13 -4.64 9.52 -9.49
CA ASP A 13 -4.92 9.29 -8.08
C ASP A 13 -4.02 10.22 -7.26
N THR A 14 -4.60 11.29 -6.73
CA THR A 14 -3.92 12.35 -5.96
C THR A 14 -4.01 12.11 -4.45
N HIS A 15 -4.51 10.95 -4.02
CA HIS A 15 -4.68 10.68 -2.60
C HIS A 15 -3.33 10.55 -1.89
N PRO A 16 -3.16 11.19 -0.71
CA PRO A 16 -1.91 11.15 0.03
C PRO A 16 -1.55 9.72 0.43
N LYS A 17 -0.32 9.30 0.14
CA LYS A 17 0.21 8.00 0.59
C LYS A 17 0.47 8.06 2.09
N ILE A 18 -0.41 7.44 2.86
CA ILE A 18 -0.28 7.36 4.31
C ILE A 18 0.86 6.38 4.65
N ALA A 19 1.79 6.79 5.52
CA ALA A 19 2.93 5.99 5.96
C ALA A 19 2.68 5.50 7.40
N TYR A 20 2.83 4.19 7.63
CA TYR A 20 2.60 3.54 8.92
C TYR A 20 3.90 2.97 9.47
N GLN A 21 4.08 3.01 10.78
CA GLN A 21 5.32 2.61 11.45
C GLN A 21 5.03 1.73 12.66
N THR A 22 4.63 0.49 12.40
CA THR A 22 4.34 -0.49 13.47
C THR A 22 4.54 -1.90 12.92
N LEU A 23 5.80 -2.27 12.67
CA LEU A 23 6.18 -3.66 12.41
C LEU A 23 6.19 -4.41 13.74
N ASN A 24 5.20 -5.27 13.97
CA ASN A 24 5.04 -5.94 15.26
C ASN A 24 5.66 -7.36 15.29
N ALA A 25 5.73 -8.04 14.14
CA ALA A 25 6.44 -9.32 13.99
C ALA A 25 6.74 -9.64 12.51
N VAL A 26 7.87 -10.29 12.24
CA VAL A 26 8.21 -10.90 10.94
C VAL A 26 8.21 -12.41 11.13
N ASN A 27 7.23 -13.11 10.56
CA ASN A 27 7.18 -14.57 10.56
C ASN A 27 7.36 -15.04 9.11
N GLY A 28 8.62 -15.12 8.65
CA GLY A 28 8.93 -15.48 7.26
C GLY A 28 8.46 -14.42 6.24
N PRO A 29 7.81 -14.79 5.13
CA PRO A 29 7.34 -13.85 4.11
C PRO A 29 6.11 -13.03 4.54
N LEU A 30 5.58 -13.28 5.74
CA LEU A 30 4.38 -12.61 6.27
C LEU A 30 4.77 -11.56 7.31
N LEU A 31 4.30 -10.34 7.10
CA LEU A 31 4.43 -9.19 7.98
C LEU A 31 3.07 -8.88 8.61
N VAL A 32 3.04 -8.78 9.94
CA VAL A 32 1.87 -8.26 10.67
C VAL A 32 2.16 -6.80 11.02
N VAL A 33 1.30 -5.91 10.51
CA VAL A 33 1.43 -4.46 10.68
C VAL A 33 0.22 -3.94 11.45
N ASP A 34 0.50 -3.21 12.52
CA ASP A 34 -0.52 -2.53 13.32
C ASP A 34 -0.64 -1.06 12.93
N ASP A 35 -1.74 -0.42 13.30
CA ASP A 35 -2.04 0.99 13.02
C ASP A 35 -2.04 1.37 11.53
N VAL A 36 -2.45 0.44 10.67
CA VAL A 36 -2.70 0.70 9.24
C VAL A 36 -4.07 1.37 9.12
N LYS A 37 -4.12 2.58 8.58
CA LYS A 37 -5.40 3.25 8.27
C LYS A 37 -5.91 2.78 6.91
N PHE A 38 -7.18 2.43 6.88
CA PHE A 38 -7.88 1.97 5.68
C PHE A 38 -7.17 0.82 4.95
N PRO A 39 -6.76 -0.26 5.65
CA PRO A 39 -6.19 -1.41 4.97
C PRO A 39 -7.28 -2.03 4.08
N VAL A 40 -6.92 -2.33 2.82
CA VAL A 40 -7.82 -2.93 1.83
C VAL A 40 -7.22 -4.25 1.38
N TYR A 41 -8.03 -5.32 1.43
CA TYR A 41 -7.63 -6.62 0.92
C TYR A 41 -7.18 -6.53 -0.55
N GLY A 42 -6.04 -7.13 -0.88
CA GLY A 42 -5.45 -7.07 -2.22
C GLY A 42 -4.75 -5.75 -2.55
N GLY A 43 -4.75 -4.77 -1.64
CA GLY A 43 -4.00 -3.53 -1.79
C GLY A 43 -2.49 -3.76 -1.74
N VAL A 44 -1.74 -2.97 -2.52
CA VAL A 44 -0.27 -2.99 -2.51
C VAL A 44 0.25 -1.90 -1.57
N VAL A 45 1.15 -2.28 -0.68
CA VAL A 45 1.78 -1.38 0.30
C VAL A 45 3.28 -1.25 0.09
N ARG A 46 3.85 -0.16 0.60
CA ARG A 46 5.29 0.03 0.73
C ARG A 46 5.69 0.07 2.19
N ILE A 47 6.62 -0.79 2.56
CA ILE A 47 7.13 -0.92 3.93
C ILE A 47 8.53 -0.35 3.94
N LYS A 48 8.75 0.72 4.73
CA LYS A 48 10.08 1.30 4.93
C LYS A 48 10.73 0.66 6.14
N MET A 49 11.83 -0.05 5.93
CA MET A 49 12.60 -0.68 7.00
C MET A 49 13.57 0.32 7.65
N ARG A 50 14.02 -0.02 8.87
CA ARG A 50 14.97 0.81 9.64
C ARG A 50 16.33 0.99 8.96
N ASP A 51 16.71 0.04 8.11
CA ASP A 51 17.94 0.08 7.30
C ASP A 51 17.81 0.96 6.05
N GLY A 52 16.66 1.62 5.85
CA GLY A 52 16.40 2.50 4.72
C GLY A 52 15.88 1.79 3.47
N ARG A 53 15.84 0.46 3.43
CA ARG A 53 15.27 -0.29 2.31
C ARG A 53 13.75 -0.17 2.30
N THR A 54 13.17 -0.19 1.10
CA THR A 54 11.72 -0.25 0.91
C THR A 54 11.35 -1.61 0.35
N ARG A 55 10.40 -2.28 0.98
CA ARG A 55 9.82 -3.53 0.51
C ARG A 55 8.40 -3.28 0.02
N ILE A 56 7.99 -4.05 -0.99
CA ILE A 56 6.63 -4.02 -1.49
C ILE A 56 5.93 -5.26 -0.94
N GLY A 57 4.67 -5.11 -0.58
CA GLY A 57 3.87 -6.24 -0.15
C GLY A 57 2.41 -6.10 -0.53
N GLN A 58 1.72 -7.23 -0.49
CA GLN A 58 0.29 -7.33 -0.74
C GLN A 58 -0.46 -7.63 0.55
N ILE A 59 -1.55 -6.92 0.80
CA ILE A 59 -2.43 -7.17 1.95
C ILE A 59 -3.24 -8.46 1.70
N LEU A 60 -3.08 -9.43 2.59
CA LEU A 60 -3.81 -10.70 2.58
C LEU A 60 -5.00 -10.72 3.54
N GLU A 61 -4.93 -9.97 4.64
CA GLU A 61 -6.01 -9.93 5.64
C GLU A 61 -6.00 -8.59 6.37
N THR A 62 -7.18 -8.15 6.82
CA THR A 62 -7.36 -6.90 7.55
C THR A 62 -8.28 -7.11 8.74
N HIS A 63 -7.85 -6.71 9.93
CA HIS A 63 -8.68 -6.75 11.14
C HIS A 63 -8.59 -5.41 11.87
N GLY A 64 -9.61 -4.56 11.69
CA GLY A 64 -9.61 -3.20 12.20
C GLY A 64 -8.47 -2.37 11.60
N ASN A 65 -7.54 -1.93 12.45
CA ASN A 65 -6.32 -1.23 12.06
C ASN A 65 -5.09 -2.16 11.91
N LYS A 66 -5.28 -3.48 11.95
CA LYS A 66 -4.24 -4.47 11.71
C LYS A 66 -4.31 -4.99 10.28
N ALA A 67 -3.17 -5.24 9.67
CA ALA A 67 -3.08 -5.87 8.36
C ALA A 67 -2.02 -6.97 8.36
N ILE A 68 -2.33 -8.08 7.69
CA ILE A 68 -1.38 -9.14 7.35
C ILE A 68 -0.95 -8.91 5.91
N ILE A 69 0.36 -8.85 5.70
CA ILE A 69 0.99 -8.44 4.45
C ILE A 69 1.99 -9.50 4.02
N GLN A 70 1.96 -9.93 2.77
CA GLN A 70 2.97 -10.80 2.19
C GLN A 70 4.01 -9.97 1.44
N GLU A 71 5.28 -10.24 1.67
CA GLU A 71 6.37 -9.68 0.85
C GLU A 71 6.32 -10.22 -0.58
N LEU A 72 6.40 -9.31 -1.56
CA LEU A 72 6.50 -9.60 -2.99
C LEU A 72 7.96 -9.57 -3.48
#